data_AF-K9XU78-F1
#
_entry.id   AF-K9XU78-F1
#
_cell.length_a   1.000
_cell.length_b   1.000
_cell.length_c   1.000
_cell.angle_alpha   90.00
_cell.angle_beta   90.00
_cell.angle_gamma   90.00
#
_symmetry.space_group_name_H-M   'P 1'
#
loop_
_entity.id
_entity.type
_entity.pdbx_description
1 polymer ?
#
loop_
_entity_poly.entity_id
_entity_poly.type
_entity_poly.pdbx_seq_one_letter_code
_entity_poly.pdbx_strand_id
1 'polypeptide(L)'
;MSKFILTLGILLIGSNSVLATDLVNKDTQSYQITTTEGEQKNTIEIASGETKTVCSSDCLIDVEGIGSVSAKAADVITIEGGQIVLPAEEL
;
A
#
# COMPACT_ATOMS: atom_id res chain seq x y z
N MET A 1 3.98 -46.74 36.97
CA MET A 1 3.59 -45.32 37.07
C MET A 1 4.80 -44.48 36.73
N SER A 2 4.77 -43.74 35.62
CA SER A 2 5.54 -42.50 35.39
C SER A 2 5.16 -42.00 33.99
N LYS A 3 4.34 -40.95 33.97
CA LYS A 3 3.82 -40.31 32.76
C LYS A 3 4.89 -39.33 32.25
N PHE A 4 5.43 -39.57 31.06
CA PHE A 4 6.21 -38.56 30.35
C PHE A 4 5.26 -37.48 29.82
N ILE A 5 5.34 -36.29 30.41
CA ILE A 5 4.59 -35.10 29.99
C ILE A 5 5.33 -34.48 28.81
N LEU A 6 4.77 -34.64 27.61
CA LEU A 6 5.15 -33.93 26.39
C LEU A 6 4.56 -32.51 26.44
N THR A 7 5.38 -31.52 26.78
CA THR A 7 4.98 -30.11 26.71
C THR A 7 5.37 -29.57 25.33
N LEU A 8 4.44 -29.64 24.38
CA LEU A 8 4.58 -29.05 23.05
C LEU A 8 4.25 -27.55 23.14
N GLY A 9 5.29 -26.73 23.35
CA GLY A 9 5.18 -25.27 23.29
C GLY A 9 5.03 -24.81 21.85
N ILE A 10 3.80 -24.53 21.43
CA ILE A 10 3.49 -23.93 20.13
C ILE A 10 3.87 -22.45 20.20
N LEU A 11 5.01 -22.11 19.59
CA LEU A 11 5.45 -20.75 19.39
C LEU A 11 4.64 -20.14 18.23
N LEU A 12 3.53 -19.49 18.55
CA LEU A 12 2.77 -18.66 17.59
C LEU A 12 3.58 -17.38 17.32
N ILE A 13 4.38 -17.40 16.27
CA ILE A 13 4.99 -16.19 15.72
C ILE A 13 3.86 -15.47 14.97
N GLY A 14 3.26 -14.47 15.62
CA GLY A 14 2.30 -13.58 14.97
C GLY A 14 3.02 -12.79 13.89
N SER A 15 2.82 -13.18 12.63
CA SER A 15 3.20 -12.36 11.48
C SER A 15 2.26 -11.15 11.46
N ASN A 16 2.73 -10.01 11.96
CA ASN A 16 2.04 -8.74 11.76
C ASN A 16 2.11 -8.43 10.26
N SER A 17 1.04 -8.76 9.53
CA SER A 17 0.89 -8.34 8.15
C SER A 17 0.83 -6.82 8.13
N VAL A 18 1.91 -6.18 7.68
CA VAL A 18 1.92 -4.75 7.39
C VAL A 18 1.03 -4.55 6.17
N LEU A 19 -0.16 -4.00 6.40
CA LEU A 19 -1.11 -3.65 5.35
C LEU A 19 -0.52 -2.45 4.59
N ALA A 20 -0.12 -2.67 3.35
CA ALA A 20 0.51 -1.66 2.52
C ALA A 20 -0.47 -1.16 1.44
N THR A 21 -0.33 0.09 1.03
CA THR A 21 -1.13 0.73 -0.01
C THR A 21 -0.53 0.44 -1.37
N ASP A 22 -1.35 -0.05 -2.29
CA ASP A 22 -0.96 -0.29 -3.67
C ASP A 22 -1.48 0.84 -4.58
N LEU A 23 -0.65 1.25 -5.54
CA LEU A 23 -0.97 2.18 -6.60
C LEU A 23 -0.90 1.46 -7.94
N VAL A 24 -1.99 1.52 -8.70
CA VAL A 24 -2.13 0.92 -10.02
C VAL A 24 -2.22 2.03 -11.06
N ASN A 25 -1.38 1.99 -12.08
CA ASN A 25 -1.50 2.90 -13.22
C ASN A 25 -2.16 2.18 -14.40
N LYS A 26 -3.41 2.52 -14.72
CA LYS A 26 -4.12 1.98 -15.89
C LYS A 26 -4.02 2.87 -17.12
N ASP A 27 -3.44 4.04 -17.01
CA ASP A 27 -3.25 4.95 -18.14
C ASP A 27 -2.07 4.51 -19.01
N THR A 28 -2.01 5.06 -20.22
CA THR A 28 -0.99 4.71 -21.22
C THR A 28 0.36 5.39 -21.01
N GLN A 29 0.43 6.36 -20.10
CA GLN A 29 1.63 7.14 -19.79
C GLN A 29 2.19 6.79 -18.41
N SER A 30 3.49 7.02 -18.21
CA SER A 30 4.12 6.94 -16.88
C SER A 30 3.84 8.19 -16.05
N TYR A 31 3.90 8.05 -14.74
CA TYR A 31 3.80 9.17 -13.79
C TYR A 31 4.93 9.14 -12.78
N GLN A 32 5.39 10.34 -12.39
CA GLN A 32 6.19 10.51 -11.19
C GLN A 32 5.25 10.65 -9.99
N ILE A 33 5.49 9.81 -8.99
CA ILE A 33 4.70 9.72 -7.78
C ILE A 33 5.58 10.12 -6.61
N THR A 34 5.09 11.01 -5.79
CA THR A 34 5.72 11.39 -4.54
C THR A 34 4.83 10.98 -3.38
N THR A 35 5.34 10.12 -2.50
CA THR A 35 4.65 9.72 -1.27
C THR A 35 5.23 10.44 -0.06
N THR A 36 4.36 10.78 0.89
CA THR A 36 4.74 11.35 2.19
C THR A 36 4.12 10.52 3.31
N GLU A 37 4.96 9.85 4.09
CA GLU A 37 4.60 9.04 5.26
C GLU A 37 5.21 9.66 6.52
N GLY A 38 4.41 10.43 7.27
CA GLY A 38 4.91 11.25 8.37
C GLY A 38 5.89 12.32 7.86
N GLU A 39 7.16 12.22 8.28
CA GLU A 39 8.25 13.10 7.80
C GLU A 39 9.03 12.51 6.61
N GLN A 40 8.78 11.25 6.26
CA GLN A 40 9.47 10.57 5.17
C GLN A 40 8.83 10.94 3.84
N LYS A 41 9.65 11.30 2.86
CA LYS A 41 9.22 11.59 1.49
C LYS A 41 9.96 10.66 0.53
N ASN A 42 9.23 10.00 -0.33
CA ASN A 42 9.79 9.12 -1.35
C ASN A 42 9.25 9.50 -2.73
N THR A 43 10.08 9.42 -3.76
CA THR A 43 9.66 9.69 -5.13
C THR A 43 10.01 8.50 -6.01
N ILE A 44 9.02 8.00 -6.73
CA ILE A 44 9.13 6.85 -7.62
C ILE A 44 8.48 7.20 -8.96
N GLU A 45 8.83 6.45 -10.00
CA GLU A 45 8.07 6.45 -11.25
C GLU A 45 7.18 5.20 -11.28
N ILE A 46 5.96 5.31 -11.80
CA ILE A 46 5.09 4.18 -12.12
C ILE A 46 4.81 4.15 -13.63
N ALA A 47 5.18 3.06 -14.28
CA ALA A 47 4.98 2.88 -15.71
C ALA A 47 3.50 2.57 -16.04
N SER A 48 3.14 2.66 -17.32
CA SER A 48 1.82 2.25 -17.81
C SER A 48 1.55 0.78 -17.51
N GLY A 49 0.36 0.49 -16.96
CA GLY A 49 -0.05 -0.87 -16.59
C GLY A 49 0.64 -1.44 -15.35
N GLU A 50 1.50 -0.67 -14.68
CA GLU A 50 2.26 -1.13 -13.53
C GLU A 50 1.45 -1.02 -12.23
N THR A 51 1.73 -1.90 -11.28
CA THR A 51 1.26 -1.81 -9.89
C THR A 51 2.47 -1.73 -8.98
N LYS A 52 2.48 -0.77 -8.05
CA LYS A 52 3.51 -0.63 -7.03
C LYS A 52 2.90 -0.47 -5.65
N THR A 53 3.52 -1.10 -4.67
CA THR A 53 3.28 -0.78 -3.27
C THR A 53 4.02 0.51 -2.92
N VAL A 54 3.29 1.52 -2.47
CA VAL A 54 3.82 2.90 -2.35
C VAL A 54 3.89 3.41 -0.91
N CYS A 55 3.09 2.84 -0.01
CA CYS A 55 3.07 3.21 1.40
C CYS A 55 2.85 1.98 2.29
N SER A 56 3.44 1.97 3.49
CA SER A 56 3.22 0.92 4.50
C SER A 56 2.24 1.36 5.60
N SER A 57 1.82 2.61 5.57
CA SER A 57 0.94 3.29 6.50
C SER A 57 0.13 4.37 5.78
N ASP A 58 -0.72 5.08 6.52
CA ASP A 58 -1.46 6.23 5.98
C ASP A 58 -0.49 7.27 5.41
N CYS A 59 -0.72 7.68 4.17
CA CYS A 59 0.21 8.51 3.44
C CYS A 59 -0.49 9.50 2.51
N LEU A 60 0.23 10.57 2.17
CA LEU A 60 -0.16 11.47 1.10
C LEU A 60 0.55 11.03 -0.18
N ILE A 61 -0.21 10.75 -1.24
CA ILE A 61 0.30 10.40 -2.56
C ILE A 61 0.06 11.58 -3.48
N ASP A 62 1.12 12.11 -4.07
CA ASP A 62 1.09 13.17 -5.06
C ASP A 62 1.51 12.61 -6.43
N VAL A 63 0.62 12.72 -7.41
CA VAL A 63 0.82 12.26 -8.78
C VAL A 63 1.06 13.48 -9.66
N GLU A 64 2.28 13.61 -10.18
CA GLU A 64 2.67 14.77 -10.97
C GLU A 64 1.72 14.97 -12.17
N GLY A 65 1.13 16.16 -12.26
CA GLY A 65 0.21 16.53 -13.33
C GLY A 65 -1.25 16.07 -13.15
N ILE A 66 -1.57 15.29 -12.10
CA ILE A 66 -2.95 14.89 -11.77
C ILE A 66 -3.41 15.55 -10.47
N GLY A 67 -2.62 15.42 -9.39
CA GLY A 67 -2.97 15.95 -8.08
C GLY A 67 -2.59 15.00 -6.95
N SER A 68 -3.09 15.28 -5.74
CA SER A 68 -2.72 14.53 -4.53
C SER A 68 -3.94 13.93 -3.83
N VAL A 69 -3.73 12.80 -3.15
CA VAL A 69 -4.75 12.09 -2.38
C VAL A 69 -4.17 11.56 -1.06
N SER A 70 -4.98 11.57 -0.01
CA SER A 70 -4.66 10.86 1.23
C SER A 70 -5.13 9.41 1.10
N ALA A 71 -4.25 8.48 1.38
CA ALA A 71 -4.52 7.05 1.34
C ALA A 71 -4.37 6.44 2.73
N LYS A 72 -5.21 5.46 3.04
CA LYS A 72 -5.09 4.62 4.23
C LYS A 72 -4.27 3.38 3.91
N ALA A 73 -3.66 2.80 4.94
CA ALA A 73 -3.04 1.48 4.84
C ALA A 73 -4.05 0.46 4.27
N ALA A 74 -3.60 -0.40 3.36
CA ALA A 74 -4.41 -1.35 2.57
C ALA A 74 -5.34 -0.78 1.48
N ASP A 75 -5.34 0.53 1.23
CA ASP A 75 -6.03 1.06 0.06
C ASP A 75 -5.38 0.58 -1.26
N VAL A 76 -6.22 0.36 -2.28
CA VAL A 76 -5.77 0.16 -3.66
C VAL A 76 -6.22 1.35 -4.48
N ILE A 77 -5.26 2.22 -4.81
CA ILE A 77 -5.50 3.45 -5.55
C ILE A 77 -5.24 3.19 -7.02
N THR A 78 -6.11 3.71 -7.89
CA THR A 78 -5.96 3.57 -9.34
C THR A 78 -5.79 4.94 -9.98
N ILE A 79 -4.84 5.06 -10.91
CA ILE A 79 -4.76 6.15 -11.87
C ILE A 79 -5.44 5.68 -13.16
N GLU A 80 -6.54 6.33 -13.53
CA GLU A 80 -7.33 5.97 -14.72
C GLU A 80 -8.00 7.22 -15.31
N GLY A 81 -7.84 7.43 -16.61
CA GLY A 81 -8.38 8.58 -17.33
C GLY A 81 -7.81 9.92 -16.86
N GLY A 82 -6.53 9.95 -16.46
CA GLY A 82 -5.87 11.14 -15.92
C GLY A 82 -6.39 11.58 -14.56
N GLN A 83 -6.99 10.67 -13.80
CA GLN A 83 -7.58 10.94 -12.49
C GLN A 83 -7.19 9.88 -11.47
N ILE A 84 -7.17 10.27 -10.20
CA ILE A 84 -7.00 9.36 -9.07
C ILE A 84 -8.37 8.83 -8.66
N VAL A 85 -8.50 7.51 -8.64
CA VAL A 85 -9.69 6.78 -8.23
C VAL A 85 -9.38 6.02 -6.94
N LEU A 86 -10.13 6.36 -5.89
CA LEU A 86 -10.06 5.68 -4.59
C LEU A 86 -10.99 4.46 -4.56
N PRO A 87 -10.68 3.44 -3.73
CA PRO A 87 -11.62 2.37 -3.48
C PRO A 87 -12.90 2.95 -2.87
N ALA A 88 -14.06 2.43 -3.26
CA ALA A 88 -15.32 2.83 -2.64
C ALA A 88 -15.29 2.40 -1.16
N GLU A 89 -15.45 3.34 -0.22
CA GLU A 89 -15.74 2.99 1.17
C GLU A 89 -17.08 2.25 1.19
N GLU A 90 -17.06 0.93 1.41
CA GLU A 90 -18.29 0.17 1.71
C GLU A 90 -18.79 0.66 3.08
N LEU A 91 -19.86 1.47 3.06
CA LEU A 91 -20.55 2.02 4.24
C LEU A 91 -21.33 0.95 5.01
#